data_AF-A0A9E1ZWV3-F1
#
_entry.id   AF-A0A9E1ZWV3-F1
#
_cell.length_a   1.000
_cell.length_b   1.000
_cell.length_c   1.000
_cell.angle_alpha   90.00
_cell.angle_beta   90.00
_cell.angle_gamma   90.00
#
_symmetry.space_group_name_H-M   'P 1'
#
loop_
_entity.id
_entity.type
_entity.pdbx_description
1 polymer ?
#
loop_
_entity_poly.entity_id
_entity_poly.type
_entity_poly.pdbx_seq_one_letter_code
_entity_poly.pdbx_strand_id
1 'polypeptide(L)'
;MAHIDQVEIANDNLIRVREKLDAAKVRRNKIDKILSDLIVRDGSDQDVNRAKADLIAASTDLETLISAVAEAERRLEKAQQEQELAGTRGAADRIEQKSRKRTELLSEAEKYFEISLSKLALADQLAVEIHTDAAGVRDVGAALNERFKRLGGWFVTRFYERFPHPEMEAAIGSAIANHTHARQQMNGISLADMDADYAALYRAHHEKKAEAEHAKAM
;
A
#
# COMPACT_ATOMS: atom_id res chain seq x y z
N MET A 1 -5.99 24.51 -4.31
CA MET A 1 -5.64 25.86 -3.81
C MET A 1 -6.87 26.75 -3.70
N ALA A 2 -7.76 26.82 -4.70
CA ALA A 2 -8.95 27.70 -4.67
C ALA A 2 -9.94 27.56 -3.48
N HIS A 3 -10.06 26.40 -2.84
CA HIS A 3 -11.00 26.20 -1.72
C HIS A 3 -10.47 26.66 -0.35
N ILE A 4 -9.14 26.72 -0.17
CA ILE A 4 -8.53 27.24 1.07
C ILE A 4 -8.83 28.75 1.16
N ASP A 5 -8.71 29.46 0.04
CA ASP A 5 -9.02 30.90 -0.05
C ASP A 5 -10.48 31.20 0.29
N GLN A 6 -11.43 30.32 -0.04
CA GLN A 6 -12.86 30.56 0.21
C GLN A 6 -13.25 30.43 1.70
N VAL A 7 -12.66 29.47 2.42
CA VAL A 7 -12.90 29.31 3.87
C VAL A 7 -12.31 30.49 4.64
N GLU A 8 -11.11 30.92 4.27
CA GLU A 8 -10.44 32.07 4.88
C GLU A 8 -11.23 33.37 4.66
N ILE A 9 -11.68 33.64 3.43
CA ILE A 9 -12.54 34.79 3.11
C ILE A 9 -13.87 34.74 3.88
N ALA A 10 -14.50 33.56 4.01
CA ALA A 10 -15.75 33.42 4.75
C ALA A 10 -15.55 33.69 6.25
N ASN A 11 -14.43 33.21 6.81
CA ASN A 11 -14.08 33.41 8.21
C ASN A 11 -13.78 34.88 8.51
N ASP A 12 -12.99 35.55 7.66
CA ASP A 12 -12.68 36.98 7.80
C ASP A 12 -13.95 37.85 7.73
N ASN A 13 -14.87 37.50 6.84
CA ASN A 13 -16.17 38.17 6.76
C ASN A 13 -16.99 37.97 8.04
N LEU A 14 -17.01 36.76 8.62
CA LEU A 14 -17.71 36.49 9.88
C LEU A 14 -17.12 37.31 11.03
N ILE A 15 -15.79 37.37 11.14
CA ILE A 15 -15.09 38.19 12.14
C ILE A 15 -15.53 39.66 12.02
N ARG A 16 -15.44 40.23 10.81
CA ARG A 16 -15.79 41.63 10.55
C ARG A 16 -17.25 41.95 10.88
N VAL A 17 -18.18 41.04 10.57
CA VAL A 17 -19.62 41.25 10.85
C VAL A 17 -19.89 41.13 12.37
N ARG A 18 -19.20 40.24 13.08
CA ARG A 18 -19.29 40.14 14.55
C ARG A 18 -18.76 41.39 15.24
N GLU A 19 -17.64 41.94 14.79
CA GLU A 19 -17.09 43.21 15.31
C GLU A 19 -18.10 44.36 15.14
N LYS A 20 -18.75 44.44 13.98
CA LYS A 20 -19.82 45.43 13.74
C LYS A 20 -21.02 45.22 14.65
N LEU A 21 -21.43 43.96 14.86
CA LEU A 21 -22.53 43.63 15.76
C LEU A 21 -22.21 44.05 17.20
N ASP A 22 -21.00 43.82 17.68
CA ASP A 22 -20.59 44.20 19.04
C ASP A 22 -20.52 45.73 19.19
N ALA A 23 -20.02 46.45 18.19
CA ALA A 23 -20.09 47.91 18.16
C ALA A 23 -21.54 48.43 18.17
N ALA A 24 -22.45 47.78 17.42
CA ALA A 24 -23.87 48.14 17.37
C ALA A 24 -24.58 47.91 18.72
N LYS A 25 -24.28 46.81 19.43
CA LYS A 25 -24.78 46.55 20.79
C LYS A 25 -24.40 47.68 21.74
N VAL A 26 -23.12 48.08 21.74
CA VAL A 26 -22.62 49.19 22.58
C VAL A 26 -23.34 50.49 22.23
N ARG A 27 -23.51 50.78 20.94
CA ARG A 27 -24.20 51.99 20.47
C ARG A 27 -25.67 52.03 20.91
N ARG A 28 -26.41 50.94 20.74
CA ARG A 28 -27.81 50.82 21.18
C ARG A 28 -27.93 51.06 22.68
N ASN A 29 -27.10 50.41 23.49
CA ASN A 29 -27.10 50.58 24.96
C ASN A 29 -26.82 52.03 25.38
N LYS A 30 -25.92 52.72 24.66
CA LYS A 30 -25.65 54.14 24.92
C LYS A 30 -26.86 55.02 24.62
N ILE A 31 -27.57 54.77 23.52
CA ILE A 31 -28.78 55.53 23.14
C ILE A 31 -29.92 55.26 24.13
N ASP A 32 -30.09 54.00 24.56
CA ASP A 32 -31.08 53.61 25.55
C ASP A 32 -30.87 54.31 26.90
N LYS A 33 -29.60 54.42 27.33
CA LYS A 33 -29.23 55.19 28.52
C LYS A 33 -29.53 56.69 28.37
N ILE A 34 -29.22 57.28 27.21
CA ILE A 34 -29.54 58.69 26.94
C ILE A 34 -31.05 58.94 27.00
N LEU A 35 -31.85 58.04 26.39
CA LEU A 35 -33.29 58.13 26.44
C LEU A 35 -33.82 58.03 27.88
N SER A 36 -33.30 57.08 28.66
CA SER A 36 -33.65 56.91 30.08
C SER A 36 -33.33 58.16 30.90
N ASP A 37 -32.13 58.74 30.72
CA ASP A 37 -31.70 59.96 31.40
C ASP A 37 -32.59 61.16 31.03
N LEU A 38 -32.99 61.28 29.77
CA LEU A 38 -33.90 62.35 29.30
C LEU A 38 -35.30 62.22 29.90
N ILE A 39 -35.83 60.99 30.02
CA ILE A 39 -37.13 60.73 30.63
C ILE A 39 -37.10 61.07 32.13
N VAL A 40 -36.05 60.67 32.86
CA VAL A 40 -35.93 60.91 34.31
C VAL A 40 -35.77 62.39 34.66
N ARG A 41 -35.19 63.18 33.76
CA ARG A 41 -34.90 64.61 33.98
C ARG A 41 -35.96 65.56 33.41
N ASP A 42 -37.10 65.04 32.97
CA ASP A 42 -38.14 65.81 32.26
C ASP A 42 -37.54 66.64 31.09
N GLY A 43 -36.70 65.98 30.28
CA GLY A 43 -36.11 66.57 29.09
C GLY A 43 -37.18 67.01 28.08
N SER A 44 -36.80 67.88 27.14
CA SER A 44 -37.76 68.39 26.16
C SER A 44 -38.38 67.25 25.33
N ASP A 45 -39.67 67.38 24.99
CA ASP A 45 -40.36 66.40 24.15
C ASP A 45 -39.63 66.17 22.81
N GLN A 46 -39.00 67.21 22.28
CA GLN A 46 -38.21 67.13 21.05
C GLN A 46 -36.98 66.22 21.23
N ASP A 47 -36.23 66.37 22.31
CA ASP A 47 -35.04 65.56 22.59
C ASP A 47 -35.41 64.11 22.89
N VAL A 48 -36.49 63.88 23.66
CA VAL A 48 -37.02 62.55 23.94
C VAL A 48 -37.45 61.85 22.65
N ASN A 49 -38.19 62.55 21.77
CA ASN A 49 -38.64 61.97 20.50
C ASN A 49 -37.48 61.66 19.55
N ARG A 50 -36.44 62.50 19.54
CA ARG A 50 -35.21 62.22 18.78
C ARG A 50 -34.48 60.99 19.30
N ALA A 51 -34.27 60.89 20.61
CA ALA A 51 -33.63 59.73 21.23
C ALA A 51 -34.42 58.44 21.01
N LYS A 52 -35.77 58.49 21.01
CA LYS A 52 -36.62 57.35 20.62
C LYS A 52 -36.39 56.92 19.17
N ALA A 53 -36.37 57.87 18.24
CA ALA A 53 -36.12 57.57 16.83
C ALA A 53 -34.73 56.95 16.61
N ASP A 54 -33.70 57.49 17.28
CA ASP A 54 -32.34 56.94 17.25
C ASP A 54 -32.28 55.52 17.85
N LEU A 55 -33.02 55.26 18.92
CA LEU A 55 -33.09 53.93 19.55
C LEU A 55 -33.76 52.89 18.64
N ILE A 56 -34.82 53.29 17.94
CA ILE A 56 -35.51 52.45 16.95
C ILE A 56 -34.53 52.12 15.82
N ALA A 57 -33.88 53.12 15.23
CA ALA A 57 -32.91 52.92 14.16
C ALA A 57 -31.74 52.00 14.58
N ALA A 58 -31.20 52.20 15.79
CA ALA A 58 -30.14 51.35 16.33
C ALA A 58 -30.60 49.91 16.60
N SER A 59 -31.87 49.71 16.96
CA SER A 59 -32.44 48.37 17.17
C SER A 59 -32.65 47.64 15.84
N THR A 60 -33.14 48.32 14.80
CA THR A 60 -33.26 47.76 13.44
C THR A 60 -31.89 47.39 12.84
N ASP A 61 -30.89 48.25 13.01
CA ASP A 61 -29.51 47.99 12.57
C ASP A 61 -28.94 46.74 13.28
N LEU A 62 -29.18 46.62 14.59
CA LEU A 62 -28.77 45.46 15.38
C LEU A 62 -29.43 44.16 14.91
N GLU A 63 -30.74 44.17 14.64
CA GLU A 63 -31.46 43.00 14.09
C GLU A 63 -30.92 42.59 12.70
N THR A 64 -30.60 43.59 11.88
CA THR A 64 -29.99 43.37 10.56
C THR A 64 -28.62 42.73 10.69
N LEU A 65 -27.79 43.20 11.64
CA LEU A 65 -26.47 42.64 11.90
C LEU A 65 -26.53 41.23 12.51
N ILE A 66 -27.50 40.94 13.38
CA ILE A 66 -27.73 39.57 13.89
C ILE A 66 -28.03 38.62 12.72
N SER A 67 -28.92 39.03 11.81
CA SER A 67 -29.25 38.25 10.62
C SER A 67 -28.03 38.06 9.71
N ALA A 68 -27.21 39.10 9.54
CA ALA A 68 -25.98 39.04 8.76
C ALA A 68 -24.92 38.10 9.37
N VAL A 69 -24.79 38.05 10.70
CA VAL A 69 -23.93 37.07 11.38
C VAL A 69 -24.41 35.65 11.09
N ALA A 70 -25.71 35.37 11.26
CA ALA A 70 -26.27 34.05 11.00
C ALA A 70 -26.05 33.61 9.54
N GLU A 71 -26.15 34.53 8.58
CA GLU A 71 -25.85 34.24 7.18
C GLU A 71 -24.36 34.01 6.92
N ALA A 72 -23.48 34.79 7.55
CA ALA A 72 -22.04 34.61 7.46
C ALA A 72 -21.58 33.25 8.05
N GLU A 73 -22.17 32.82 9.16
CA GLU A 73 -21.93 31.50 9.76
C GLU A 73 -22.33 30.36 8.81
N ARG A 74 -23.54 30.44 8.21
CA ARG A 74 -23.97 29.44 7.21
C ARG A 74 -23.04 29.37 6.00
N ARG A 75 -22.52 30.52 5.55
CA ARG A 75 -21.59 30.58 4.41
C ARG A 75 -20.24 29.95 4.76
N LEU A 76 -19.73 30.18 5.98
CA LEU A 76 -18.51 29.54 6.46
C LEU A 76 -18.67 28.02 6.55
N GLU A 77 -19.76 27.55 7.14
CA GLU A 77 -20.07 26.12 7.25
C GLU A 77 -20.13 25.45 5.87
N LYS A 78 -20.81 26.07 4.91
CA LYS A 78 -20.87 25.59 3.53
C LYS A 78 -19.49 25.53 2.87
N ALA A 79 -18.65 26.55 3.05
CA ALA A 79 -17.30 26.57 2.49
C ALA A 79 -16.43 25.45 3.06
N GLN A 80 -16.55 25.17 4.37
CA GLN A 80 -15.84 24.07 5.03
C GLN A 80 -16.27 22.70 4.48
N GLN A 81 -17.57 22.47 4.32
CA GLN A 81 -18.10 21.23 3.74
C GLN A 81 -17.60 21.01 2.29
N GLU A 82 -17.57 22.07 1.48
CA GLU A 82 -17.07 22.01 0.10
C GLU A 82 -15.56 21.68 0.06
N GLN A 83 -14.78 22.23 0.99
CA GLN A 83 -13.36 21.92 1.11
C GLN A 83 -13.09 20.45 1.48
N GLU A 84 -13.86 19.89 2.43
CA GLU A 84 -13.78 18.47 2.81
C GLU A 84 -14.17 17.55 1.65
N LEU A 85 -15.24 17.88 0.93
CA LEU A 85 -15.68 17.16 -0.27
C LEU A 85 -14.63 17.18 -1.38
N ALA A 86 -13.95 18.32 -1.59
CA ALA A 86 -12.86 18.41 -2.53
C ALA A 86 -11.66 17.52 -2.12
N GLY A 87 -11.34 17.49 -0.82
CA GLY A 87 -10.29 16.62 -0.28
C GLY A 87 -10.58 15.13 -0.47
N THR A 88 -11.81 14.71 -0.20
CA THR A 88 -12.25 13.32 -0.36
C THR A 88 -12.30 12.89 -1.83
N ARG A 89 -12.77 13.75 -2.74
CA ARG A 89 -12.70 13.49 -4.20
C ARG A 89 -11.26 13.31 -4.67
N GLY A 90 -10.34 14.20 -4.27
CA GLY A 90 -8.94 14.07 -4.64
C GLY A 90 -8.27 12.79 -4.10
N ALA A 91 -8.73 12.26 -2.96
CA ALA A 91 -8.30 10.97 -2.45
C ALA A 91 -8.87 9.80 -3.29
N ALA A 92 -10.14 9.85 -3.67
CA ALA A 92 -10.78 8.86 -4.54
C ALA A 92 -10.08 8.77 -5.90
N ASP A 93 -9.79 9.90 -6.55
CA ASP A 93 -9.09 9.94 -7.84
C ASP A 93 -7.71 9.28 -7.77
N ARG A 94 -6.95 9.52 -6.67
CA ARG A 94 -5.65 8.87 -6.44
C ARG A 94 -5.77 7.35 -6.27
N ILE A 95 -6.82 6.89 -5.59
CA ILE A 95 -7.09 5.45 -5.42
C ILE A 95 -7.42 4.83 -6.77
N GLU A 96 -8.26 5.50 -7.58
CA GLU A 96 -8.63 5.03 -8.90
C GLU A 96 -7.40 4.93 -9.83
N GLN A 97 -6.53 5.95 -9.85
CA GLN A 97 -5.28 5.92 -10.62
C GLN A 97 -4.38 4.76 -10.19
N LYS A 98 -4.20 4.53 -8.88
CA LYS A 98 -3.42 3.40 -8.38
C LYS A 98 -4.05 2.06 -8.77
N SER A 99 -5.38 1.97 -8.76
CA SER A 99 -6.12 0.78 -9.20
C SER A 99 -5.88 0.47 -10.68
N ARG A 100 -5.99 1.48 -11.56
CA ARG A 100 -5.71 1.33 -13.00
C ARG A 100 -4.27 0.88 -13.25
N LYS A 101 -3.30 1.51 -12.59
CA LYS A 101 -1.87 1.13 -12.70
C LYS A 101 -1.62 -0.30 -12.21
N ARG A 102 -2.30 -0.74 -11.14
CA ARG A 102 -2.21 -2.13 -10.67
C ARG A 102 -2.71 -3.11 -11.74
N THR A 103 -3.84 -2.81 -12.38
CA THR A 103 -4.39 -3.65 -13.45
C THR A 103 -3.44 -3.74 -14.64
N GLU A 104 -2.83 -2.63 -15.07
CA GLU A 104 -1.83 -2.62 -16.14
C GLU A 104 -0.63 -3.51 -15.82
N LEU A 105 -0.05 -3.35 -14.62
CA LEU A 105 1.09 -4.15 -14.17
C LEU A 105 0.75 -5.65 -14.05
N LEU A 106 -0.46 -6.00 -13.62
CA LEU A 106 -0.91 -7.39 -13.58
C LEU A 106 -1.04 -7.98 -14.99
N SER A 107 -1.63 -7.25 -15.93
CA SER A 107 -1.72 -7.71 -17.32
C SER A 107 -0.34 -7.88 -17.97
N GLU A 108 0.61 -7.00 -17.65
CA GLU A 108 1.99 -7.14 -18.13
C GLU A 108 2.68 -8.37 -17.50
N ALA A 109 2.51 -8.60 -16.20
CA ALA A 109 3.02 -9.80 -15.53
C ALA A 109 2.44 -11.09 -16.10
N GLU A 110 1.14 -11.13 -16.41
CA GLU A 110 0.47 -12.26 -17.05
C GLU A 110 1.07 -12.57 -18.43
N LYS A 111 1.31 -11.54 -19.26
CA LYS A 111 1.98 -11.72 -20.57
C LYS A 111 3.37 -12.33 -20.43
N TYR A 112 4.18 -11.84 -19.50
CA TYR A 112 5.52 -12.41 -19.27
C TYR A 112 5.46 -13.84 -18.72
N PHE A 113 4.46 -14.14 -17.89
CA PHE A 113 4.23 -15.49 -17.41
C PHE A 113 3.84 -16.44 -18.55
N GLU A 114 2.94 -16.03 -19.45
CA GLU A 114 2.57 -16.80 -20.63
C GLU A 114 3.77 -17.08 -21.55
N ILE A 115 4.58 -16.04 -21.84
CA ILE A 115 5.82 -16.21 -22.62
C ILE A 115 6.76 -17.22 -21.95
N SER A 116 6.84 -17.19 -20.63
CA SER A 116 7.67 -18.13 -19.86
C SER A 116 7.15 -19.57 -19.97
N LEU A 117 5.83 -19.78 -19.90
CA LEU A 117 5.22 -21.09 -20.12
C LEU A 117 5.46 -21.60 -21.55
N SER A 118 5.36 -20.74 -22.57
CA SER A 118 5.67 -21.13 -23.95
C SER A 118 7.13 -21.56 -24.13
N LYS A 119 8.08 -20.86 -23.47
CA LYS A 119 9.49 -21.24 -23.49
C LYS A 119 9.75 -22.57 -22.79
N LEU A 120 9.04 -22.86 -21.69
CA LEU A 120 9.11 -24.16 -21.03
C LEU A 120 8.60 -25.29 -21.94
N ALA A 121 7.46 -25.08 -22.61
CA ALA A 121 6.92 -26.06 -23.56
C ALA A 121 7.88 -26.34 -24.74
N LEU A 122 8.55 -25.31 -25.25
CA LEU A 122 9.52 -25.46 -26.35
C LEU A 122 10.81 -26.15 -25.88
N ALA A 123 11.26 -25.87 -24.65
CA ALA A 123 12.37 -26.59 -24.02
C ALA A 123 12.02 -28.07 -23.76
N ASP A 124 10.80 -28.38 -23.36
CA ASP A 124 10.30 -29.76 -23.21
C ASP A 124 10.34 -30.52 -24.54
N GLN A 125 9.93 -29.87 -25.64
CA GLN A 125 9.95 -30.48 -26.96
C GLN A 125 11.39 -30.75 -27.44
N LEU A 126 12.27 -29.75 -27.31
CA LEU A 126 13.68 -29.90 -27.67
C LEU A 126 14.37 -30.99 -26.84
N ALA A 127 13.98 -31.14 -25.58
CA ALA A 127 14.48 -32.19 -24.70
C ALA A 127 14.11 -33.59 -25.17
N VAL A 128 12.89 -33.78 -25.66
CA VAL A 128 12.43 -35.05 -26.25
C VAL A 128 13.20 -35.34 -27.54
N GLU A 129 13.44 -34.34 -28.38
CA GLU A 129 14.20 -34.47 -29.62
C GLU A 129 15.66 -34.90 -29.35
N ILE A 130 16.35 -34.20 -28.43
CA ILE A 130 17.72 -34.54 -28.00
C ILE A 130 17.79 -35.95 -27.40
N HIS A 131 16.80 -36.35 -26.61
CA HIS A 131 16.73 -37.69 -26.03
C HIS A 131 16.53 -38.77 -27.10
N THR A 132 15.80 -38.46 -28.18
CA THR A 132 15.56 -39.39 -29.28
C THR A 132 16.81 -39.60 -30.12
N ASP A 133 17.61 -38.55 -30.30
CA ASP A 133 18.85 -38.58 -31.09
C ASP A 133 20.05 -39.15 -30.32
N ALA A 134 20.09 -39.02 -28.98
CA ALA A 134 21.14 -39.56 -28.12
C ALA A 134 20.93 -41.06 -27.81
N ALA A 135 21.23 -41.92 -28.78
CA ALA A 135 21.24 -43.37 -28.60
C ALA A 135 22.37 -43.82 -27.65
N GLY A 136 22.09 -43.85 -26.34
CA GLY A 136 23.00 -44.39 -25.32
C GLY A 136 22.55 -44.31 -23.87
N VAL A 137 21.74 -43.30 -23.47
CA VAL A 137 21.32 -43.08 -22.07
C VAL A 137 19.82 -43.31 -21.89
N ARG A 138 19.33 -44.40 -22.48
CA ARG A 138 17.89 -44.74 -22.50
C ARG A 138 17.33 -45.02 -21.10
N ASP A 139 18.09 -45.69 -20.23
CA ASP A 139 17.55 -46.19 -18.97
C ASP A 139 17.48 -45.10 -17.88
N VAL A 140 18.46 -44.19 -17.84
CA VAL A 140 18.47 -43.06 -16.89
C VAL A 140 17.47 -41.99 -17.33
N GLY A 141 17.37 -41.72 -18.64
CA GLY A 141 16.39 -40.79 -19.21
C GLY A 141 14.95 -41.30 -19.02
N ALA A 142 14.69 -42.59 -19.25
CA ALA A 142 13.40 -43.21 -19.00
C ALA A 142 12.99 -43.16 -17.52
N ALA A 143 13.90 -43.48 -16.60
CA ALA A 143 13.62 -43.44 -15.16
C ALA A 143 13.32 -42.03 -14.63
N LEU A 144 14.02 -41.00 -15.13
CA LEU A 144 13.77 -39.61 -14.77
C LEU A 144 12.46 -39.09 -15.37
N ASN A 145 12.14 -39.46 -16.61
CA ASN A 145 10.87 -39.13 -17.26
C ASN A 145 9.67 -39.84 -16.60
N GLU A 146 9.81 -41.09 -16.19
CA GLU A 146 8.75 -41.81 -15.49
C GLU A 146 8.44 -41.17 -14.12
N ARG A 147 9.49 -40.75 -13.41
CA ARG A 147 9.37 -40.21 -12.04
C ARG A 147 8.98 -38.73 -11.99
N PHE A 148 9.46 -37.91 -12.93
CA PHE A 148 9.27 -36.45 -12.91
C PHE A 148 8.57 -35.89 -14.15
N LYS A 149 8.10 -36.76 -15.06
CA LYS A 149 7.46 -36.38 -16.31
C LYS A 149 8.33 -35.36 -17.06
N ARG A 150 7.73 -34.26 -17.52
CA ARG A 150 8.37 -33.22 -18.33
C ARG A 150 9.61 -32.59 -17.67
N LEU A 151 9.62 -32.50 -16.33
CA LEU A 151 10.76 -31.97 -15.59
C LEU A 151 11.99 -32.89 -15.66
N GLY A 152 11.78 -34.21 -15.76
CA GLY A 152 12.86 -35.18 -15.94
C GLY A 152 13.62 -34.99 -17.25
N GLY A 153 12.89 -34.82 -18.36
CA GLY A 153 13.48 -34.55 -19.68
C GLY A 153 14.25 -33.23 -19.74
N TRP A 154 13.77 -32.20 -19.04
CA TRP A 154 14.46 -30.92 -18.94
C TRP A 154 15.83 -31.04 -18.25
N PHE A 155 15.90 -31.77 -17.12
CA PHE A 155 17.16 -32.00 -16.42
C PHE A 155 18.17 -32.77 -17.28
N VAL A 156 17.71 -33.82 -17.97
CA VAL A 156 18.57 -34.64 -18.86
C VAL A 156 19.15 -33.78 -19.98
N THR A 157 18.34 -32.93 -20.60
CA THR A 157 18.77 -32.04 -21.69
C THR A 157 19.79 -31.01 -21.25
N ARG A 158 19.55 -30.35 -20.11
CA ARG A 158 20.54 -29.41 -19.53
C ARG A 158 21.85 -30.10 -19.15
N PHE A 159 21.77 -31.37 -18.75
CA PHE A 159 22.94 -32.17 -18.44
C PHE A 159 23.76 -32.47 -19.69
N TYR A 160 23.11 -32.85 -20.80
CA TYR A 160 23.74 -33.07 -22.10
C TYR A 160 24.36 -31.84 -22.73
N GLU A 161 23.71 -30.68 -22.64
CA GLU A 161 24.25 -29.41 -23.14
C GLU A 161 25.54 -28.99 -22.39
N ARG A 162 25.69 -29.43 -21.14
CA ARG A 162 26.78 -28.99 -20.27
C ARG A 162 28.03 -29.88 -20.33
N PHE A 163 27.90 -31.14 -20.72
CA PHE A 163 28.98 -32.13 -20.71
C PHE A 163 29.07 -32.88 -22.06
N PRO A 164 30.18 -32.78 -22.83
CA PRO A 164 30.37 -33.56 -24.05
C PRO A 164 30.47 -35.07 -23.78
N HIS A 165 30.06 -35.88 -24.76
CA HIS A 165 29.63 -37.29 -24.61
C HIS A 165 30.73 -38.37 -24.40
N PRO A 166 31.89 -38.06 -23.81
CA PRO A 166 32.58 -39.06 -22.97
C PRO A 166 32.68 -38.66 -21.49
N GLU A 167 32.72 -37.36 -21.20
CA GLU A 167 32.88 -36.83 -19.85
C GLU A 167 31.59 -36.96 -19.02
N MET A 168 30.45 -36.92 -19.71
CA MET A 168 29.13 -37.06 -19.11
C MET A 168 28.91 -38.46 -18.51
N GLU A 169 29.29 -39.52 -19.23
CA GLU A 169 29.15 -40.90 -18.74
C GLU A 169 30.06 -41.18 -17.55
N ALA A 170 31.29 -40.64 -17.58
CA ALA A 170 32.22 -40.72 -16.47
C ALA A 170 31.70 -39.99 -15.22
N ALA A 171 31.12 -38.79 -15.40
CA ALA A 171 30.54 -38.01 -14.30
C ALA A 171 29.30 -38.69 -13.69
N ILE A 172 28.39 -39.22 -14.52
CA ILE A 172 27.22 -39.97 -14.06
C ILE A 172 27.66 -41.26 -13.36
N GLY A 173 28.57 -42.01 -13.98
CA GLY A 173 29.12 -43.23 -13.39
C GLY A 173 29.78 -42.98 -12.03
N SER A 174 30.57 -41.90 -11.92
CA SER A 174 31.19 -41.50 -10.65
C SER A 174 30.15 -41.09 -9.60
N ALA A 175 29.13 -40.32 -9.98
CA ALA A 175 28.05 -39.92 -9.07
C ALA A 175 27.24 -41.13 -8.57
N ILE A 176 26.91 -42.09 -9.45
CA ILE A 176 26.22 -43.33 -9.09
C ILE A 176 27.10 -44.19 -8.17
N ALA A 177 28.38 -44.35 -8.49
CA ALA A 177 29.33 -45.09 -7.66
C ALA A 177 29.45 -44.47 -6.26
N ASN A 178 29.60 -43.15 -6.18
CA ASN A 178 29.65 -42.42 -4.91
C ASN A 178 28.35 -42.58 -4.11
N HIS A 179 27.19 -42.52 -4.76
CA HIS A 179 25.91 -42.69 -4.09
C HIS A 179 25.69 -44.14 -3.60
N THR A 180 26.11 -45.13 -4.40
CA THR A 180 26.06 -46.55 -4.04
C THR A 180 27.00 -46.85 -2.87
N HIS A 181 28.20 -46.27 -2.90
CA HIS A 181 29.16 -46.38 -1.80
C HIS A 181 28.64 -45.74 -0.51
N ALA A 182 28.01 -44.56 -0.61
CA ALA A 182 27.35 -43.90 0.52
C ALA A 182 26.18 -44.74 1.08
N ARG A 183 25.38 -45.38 0.22
CA ARG A 183 24.32 -46.32 0.67
C ARG A 183 24.90 -47.53 1.40
N GLN A 184 26.00 -48.09 0.93
CA GLN A 184 26.66 -49.21 1.62
C GLN A 184 27.19 -48.80 3.01
N GLN A 185 27.75 -47.58 3.12
CA GLN A 185 28.16 -47.02 4.42
C GLN A 185 26.98 -46.77 5.37
N MET A 186 25.78 -46.60 4.82
CA MET A 186 24.53 -46.33 5.54
C MET A 186 23.62 -47.58 5.64
N ASN A 187 24.18 -48.79 5.55
CA ASN A 187 23.44 -50.07 5.62
C ASN A 187 22.25 -50.19 4.63
N GLY A 188 22.40 -49.63 3.42
CA GLY A 188 21.42 -49.71 2.35
C GLY A 188 20.36 -48.61 2.34
N ILE A 189 20.32 -47.75 3.37
CA ILE A 189 19.37 -46.63 3.48
C ILE A 189 19.81 -45.48 2.55
N SER A 190 18.90 -44.99 1.70
CA SER A 190 19.16 -43.81 0.86
C SER A 190 18.90 -42.52 1.65
N LEU A 191 19.64 -41.44 1.34
CA LEU A 191 19.38 -40.09 1.89
C LEU A 191 17.94 -39.62 1.61
N ALA A 192 17.32 -40.09 0.53
CA ALA A 192 15.93 -39.79 0.20
C ALA A 192 14.90 -40.62 1.00
N ASP A 193 15.32 -41.73 1.61
CA ASP A 193 14.48 -42.61 2.44
C ASP A 193 14.57 -42.23 3.92
N MET A 194 15.50 -41.33 4.28
CA MET A 194 15.61 -40.77 5.60
C MET A 194 14.71 -39.54 5.67
N ASP A 195 13.55 -39.67 6.30
CA ASP A 195 12.63 -38.56 6.66
C ASP A 195 13.24 -37.58 7.69
N ALA A 196 14.57 -37.56 7.80
CA ALA A 196 15.30 -36.78 8.77
C ALA A 196 15.56 -35.38 8.21
N ASP A 197 15.20 -34.37 9.00
CA ASP A 197 15.63 -32.99 8.86
C ASP A 197 17.11 -32.95 8.42
N TYR A 198 17.37 -32.50 7.20
CA TYR A 198 18.72 -32.42 6.63
C TYR A 198 19.66 -31.61 7.53
N ALA A 199 19.11 -30.65 8.30
CA ALA A 199 19.86 -29.89 9.29
C ALA A 199 20.28 -30.72 10.51
N ALA A 200 19.54 -31.77 10.88
CA ALA A 200 19.90 -32.69 11.96
C ALA A 200 21.01 -33.66 11.53
N LEU A 201 20.97 -34.19 10.30
CA LEU A 201 22.04 -35.02 9.74
C LEU A 201 23.35 -34.23 9.55
N TYR A 202 23.25 -32.98 9.07
CA TYR A 202 24.39 -32.08 8.97
C TYR A 202 25.00 -31.80 10.36
N ARG A 203 24.17 -31.49 11.36
CA ARG A 203 24.62 -31.29 12.74
C ARG A 203 25.31 -32.53 13.32
N ALA A 204 24.73 -33.72 13.19
CA ALA A 204 25.31 -34.96 13.72
C ALA A 204 26.67 -35.32 13.08
N HIS A 205 26.82 -35.08 11.77
CA HIS A 205 28.08 -35.33 11.07
C HIS A 205 29.17 -34.32 11.48
N HIS A 206 28.79 -33.07 11.74
CA HIS A 206 29.72 -32.02 12.17
C HIS A 206 29.98 -31.98 13.69
N GLU A 207 29.08 -32.50 14.53
CA GLU A 207 29.30 -32.72 15.97
C GLU A 207 30.38 -33.76 16.21
N LYS A 208 30.38 -34.90 15.48
CA LYS A 208 31.47 -35.88 15.58
C LYS A 208 32.83 -35.32 15.17
N LYS A 209 32.83 -34.36 14.25
CA LYS A 209 34.05 -33.66 13.82
C LYS A 209 34.54 -32.69 14.90
N ALA A 210 33.62 -31.98 15.54
CA ALA A 210 33.92 -31.11 16.68
C ALA A 210 34.38 -31.91 17.92
N GLU A 211 33.76 -33.05 18.24
CA GLU A 211 34.19 -33.94 19.33
C GLU A 211 35.56 -34.57 19.08
N ALA A 212 35.86 -34.96 17.83
CA ALA A 212 37.18 -35.48 17.45
C ALA A 212 38.28 -34.40 17.47
N GLU A 213 37.93 -33.13 17.21
CA GLU A 213 38.84 -31.99 17.35
C GLU A 213 39.03 -31.59 18.83
N HIS A 214 37.97 -31.68 19.65
CA HIS A 214 38.05 -31.39 21.09
C HIS A 214 38.82 -32.47 21.87
N ALA A 215 38.76 -33.73 21.44
CA ALA A 215 39.56 -34.84 21.99
C ALA A 215 41.05 -34.82 21.57
N LYS A 216 41.40 -34.03 20.55
CA LYS A 216 42.80 -33.74 20.17
C LYS A 216 43.35 -32.49 20.86
N ALA A 217 42.48 -31.68 21.46
CA ALA A 217 42.83 -30.45 22.17
C ALA A 217 42.92 -30.62 23.70
N MET A 218 42.52 -31.78 24.23
CA MET A 218 42.91 -32.28 25.57
C MET A 218 44.08 -33.25 25.45
#